data_AF-A0A502CZP3-F1
#
_entry.id   AF-A0A502CZP3-F1
#
_cell.length_a   1.000
_cell.length_b   1.000
_cell.length_c   1.000
_cell.angle_alpha   90.00
_cell.angle_beta   90.00
_cell.angle_gamma   90.00
#
_symmetry.space_group_name_H-M   'P 1'
#
loop_
_entity.id
_entity.type
_entity.pdbx_description
1 polymer ?
#
loop_
_entity_poly.entity_id
_entity_poly.type
_entity_poly.pdbx_seq_one_letter_code
_entity_poly.pdbx_strand_id
1 'polypeptide(L)'
;MSQEPQTEPSSQPSSAVQRARADLDAGREWKARERLVGHLAGEFDAEALELLGEVNYAMRDLPAAGAAWFGTARRGKDVDEAVEAWRERHGDHFAQMWSSLPRSVRERDGNKRVDALHRRAEQDRASATSGGSPRPPGAGQTGAGSAGSASSGDGGLDAATVIALALAVLFVACAVIGLVTLLGWLVPG
;
A
#
# COMPACT_ATOMS: atom_id res chain seq x y z
N MET A 1 46.23 -23.30 25.70
CA MET A 1 45.14 -22.29 25.58
C MET A 1 44.17 -22.78 24.52
N SER A 2 43.20 -23.59 24.94
CA SER A 2 42.13 -24.08 24.08
C SER A 2 41.00 -23.06 24.12
N GLN A 3 40.70 -22.43 22.99
CA GLN A 3 39.52 -21.58 22.86
C GLN A 3 38.30 -22.48 22.69
N GLU A 4 37.34 -22.33 23.60
CA GLU A 4 36.03 -22.97 23.51
C GLU A 4 35.27 -22.43 22.29
N PRO A 5 34.55 -23.27 21.53
CA PRO A 5 33.70 -22.81 20.45
C PRO A 5 32.51 -22.06 21.04
N GLN A 6 32.46 -20.74 20.81
CA GLN A 6 31.32 -19.92 21.17
C GLN A 6 30.09 -20.43 20.41
N THR A 7 29.09 -20.88 21.17
CA THR A 7 27.79 -21.30 20.66
C THR A 7 27.10 -20.08 20.06
N GLU A 8 26.93 -20.07 18.73
CA GLU A 8 26.10 -19.08 18.04
C GLU A 8 24.69 -19.09 18.64
N PRO A 9 24.08 -17.93 18.96
CA PRO A 9 22.70 -17.89 19.40
C PRO A 9 21.82 -18.33 18.24
N SER A 10 21.38 -19.58 18.28
CA SER A 10 20.38 -20.11 17.36
C SER A 10 19.08 -19.39 17.67
N SER A 11 18.76 -18.34 16.90
CA SER A 11 17.48 -17.63 16.97
C SER A 11 16.35 -18.64 16.79
N GLN A 12 15.75 -19.09 17.90
CA GLN A 12 14.64 -20.02 17.85
C GLN A 12 13.41 -19.28 17.29
N PRO A 13 12.66 -19.91 16.37
CA PRO A 13 11.49 -19.27 15.79
C PRO A 13 10.44 -19.02 16.87
N SER A 14 9.83 -17.84 16.85
CA SER A 14 8.83 -17.47 17.83
C SER A 14 7.63 -18.43 17.80
N SER A 15 6.94 -18.60 18.94
CA SER A 15 5.77 -19.49 19.03
C SER A 15 4.64 -19.06 18.08
N ALA A 16 4.59 -17.78 17.69
CA ALA A 16 3.66 -17.27 16.70
C ALA A 16 4.02 -17.74 15.29
N VAL A 17 5.29 -17.66 14.90
CA VAL A 17 5.80 -18.15 13.60
C VAL A 17 5.59 -19.65 13.47
N GLN A 18 5.94 -20.44 14.49
CA GLN A 18 5.75 -21.89 14.48
C GLN A 18 4.28 -22.27 14.25
N ARG A 19 3.37 -21.62 15.00
CA ARG A 19 1.92 -21.85 14.83
C ARG A 19 1.43 -21.39 13.47
N ALA A 20 1.94 -20.28 12.93
CA ALA A 20 1.56 -19.79 11.60
C ALA A 20 1.98 -20.79 10.51
N ARG A 21 3.19 -21.36 10.59
CA ARG A 21 3.64 -22.43 9.69
C ARG A 21 2.75 -23.67 9.76
N ALA A 22 2.35 -24.10 10.96
CA ALA A 22 1.40 -25.20 11.13
C ALA A 22 0.01 -24.91 10.53
N ASP A 23 -0.41 -23.64 10.45
CA ASP A 23 -1.63 -23.27 9.73
C ASP A 23 -1.43 -23.31 8.21
N LEU A 24 -0.26 -22.93 7.69
CA LEU A 24 0.09 -23.03 6.27
C LEU A 24 0.19 -24.49 5.80
N ASP A 25 0.83 -25.36 6.58
CA ASP A 25 0.93 -26.80 6.29
C ASP A 25 -0.45 -27.46 6.21
N ALA A 26 -1.45 -26.85 6.86
CA ALA A 26 -2.83 -27.30 6.86
C ALA A 26 -3.73 -26.53 5.86
N GLY A 27 -3.16 -25.72 4.96
CA GLY A 27 -3.91 -24.96 3.94
C GLY A 27 -4.81 -23.87 4.52
N ARG A 28 -4.43 -23.26 5.65
CA ARG A 28 -5.17 -22.19 6.32
C ARG A 28 -4.39 -20.87 6.27
N GLU A 29 -4.11 -20.38 5.07
CA GLU A 29 -3.33 -19.16 4.82
C GLU A 29 -3.94 -17.94 5.52
N TRP A 30 -5.27 -17.82 5.48
CA TRP A 30 -5.99 -16.73 6.16
C TRP A 30 -5.70 -16.70 7.68
N LYS A 31 -5.62 -17.88 8.31
CA LYS A 31 -5.42 -18.02 9.76
C LYS A 31 -3.96 -17.78 10.13
N ALA A 32 -3.04 -18.22 9.28
CA ALA A 32 -1.62 -17.87 9.40
C ALA A 32 -1.43 -16.36 9.34
N ARG A 33 -2.04 -15.67 8.37
CA ARG A 33 -2.02 -14.21 8.25
C ARG A 33 -2.54 -13.52 9.50
N GLU A 34 -3.74 -13.88 9.97
CA GLU A 34 -4.32 -13.26 11.17
C GLU A 34 -3.44 -13.45 12.41
N ARG A 35 -2.84 -14.63 12.59
CA ARG A 35 -1.92 -14.88 13.70
C ARG A 35 -0.67 -14.01 13.63
N LEU A 36 -0.06 -13.89 12.45
CA LEU A 36 1.13 -13.08 12.25
C LEU A 36 0.85 -11.60 12.46
N VAL A 37 -0.28 -11.10 11.93
CA VAL A 37 -0.73 -9.72 12.16
C VAL A 37 -0.96 -9.46 13.65
N GLY A 38 -1.60 -10.39 14.36
CA GLY A 38 -1.82 -10.27 15.80
C GLY A 38 -0.52 -10.22 16.60
N HIS A 39 0.47 -11.05 16.25
CA HIS A 39 1.80 -11.04 16.86
C HIS A 39 2.54 -9.72 16.59
N LEU A 40 2.57 -9.30 15.32
CA LEU A 40 3.25 -8.09 14.88
C LEU A 40 2.60 -6.78 15.35
N ALA A 41 1.38 -6.83 15.88
CA ALA A 41 0.75 -5.69 16.54
C ALA A 41 1.38 -5.40 17.91
N GLY A 42 1.95 -6.42 18.58
CA GLY A 42 2.54 -6.30 19.91
C GLY A 42 4.07 -6.27 19.91
N GLU A 43 4.72 -7.00 19.01
CA GLU A 43 6.17 -7.17 19.02
C GLU A 43 6.75 -7.10 17.60
N PHE A 44 7.92 -6.49 17.45
CA PHE A 44 8.68 -6.58 16.21
C PHE A 44 9.34 -7.95 16.12
N ASP A 45 9.00 -8.70 15.08
CA ASP A 45 9.60 -9.99 14.76
C ASP A 45 9.91 -10.03 13.27
N ALA A 46 11.21 -10.03 12.92
CA ALA A 46 11.66 -10.01 11.52
C ALA A 46 11.24 -11.28 10.78
N GLU A 47 11.30 -12.44 11.44
CA GLU A 47 10.92 -13.71 10.85
C GLU A 47 9.39 -13.74 10.60
N ALA A 48 8.60 -13.18 11.53
CA ALA A 48 7.17 -13.05 11.34
C ALA A 48 6.80 -12.09 10.20
N LEU A 49 7.54 -10.99 10.00
CA LEU A 49 7.33 -10.08 8.86
C LEU A 49 7.67 -10.74 7.54
N GLU A 50 8.78 -11.49 7.49
CA GLU A 50 9.16 -12.24 6.29
C GLU A 50 8.11 -13.28 5.92
N LEU A 51 7.64 -14.07 6.91
CA LEU A 51 6.57 -15.05 6.70
C LEU A 51 5.25 -14.38 6.33
N LEU A 52 4.89 -13.24 6.95
CA LEU A 52 3.66 -12.52 6.62
C LEU A 52 3.66 -12.07 5.15
N GLY A 53 4.80 -11.59 4.66
CA GLY A 53 4.93 -11.23 3.25
C GLY A 53 4.77 -12.44 2.32
N GLU A 54 5.33 -13.61 2.68
CA GLU A 54 5.12 -14.85 1.93
C GLU A 54 3.66 -15.27 1.89
N VAL A 55 2.97 -15.24 3.04
CA VAL A 55 1.54 -15.58 3.12
C VAL A 55 0.72 -14.65 2.23
N ASN A 56 0.95 -13.33 2.31
CA ASN A 56 0.23 -12.36 1.48
C ASN A 56 0.50 -12.57 -0.02
N TYR A 57 1.76 -12.87 -0.38
CA TYR A 57 2.14 -13.15 -1.77
C TYR A 57 1.45 -14.41 -2.31
N ALA A 58 1.42 -15.48 -1.51
CA ALA A 58 0.69 -16.72 -1.85
C ALA A 58 -0.81 -16.46 -2.01
N MET A 59 -1.38 -15.59 -1.17
CA MET A 59 -2.77 -15.13 -1.27
C MET A 59 -3.02 -14.13 -2.41
N ARG A 60 -2.00 -13.82 -3.24
CA ARG A 60 -2.05 -12.83 -4.33
C ARG A 60 -2.35 -11.40 -3.89
N ASP A 61 -2.12 -11.08 -2.62
CA ASP A 61 -2.17 -9.72 -2.10
C ASP A 61 -0.76 -9.10 -2.15
N LEU A 62 -0.32 -8.75 -3.37
CA LEU A 62 1.00 -8.18 -3.63
C LEU A 62 1.26 -6.89 -2.83
N PRO A 63 0.32 -5.92 -2.74
CA PRO A 63 0.54 -4.72 -1.94
C PRO A 63 0.74 -5.02 -0.45
N ALA A 64 -0.02 -5.95 0.14
CA ALA A 64 0.18 -6.33 1.53
C ALA A 64 1.50 -7.09 1.75
N ALA A 65 1.92 -7.90 0.77
CA ALA A 65 3.23 -8.55 0.80
C ALA A 65 4.37 -7.51 0.77
N GLY A 66 4.26 -6.51 -0.10
CA GLY A 66 5.21 -5.41 -0.21
C GLY A 66 5.34 -4.62 1.09
N ALA A 67 4.21 -4.27 1.72
CA ALA A 67 4.19 -3.59 3.02
C ALA A 67 4.89 -4.41 4.12
N ALA A 68 4.67 -5.71 4.17
CA ALA A 68 5.31 -6.60 5.14
C ALA A 68 6.83 -6.69 4.91
N TRP A 69 7.27 -6.86 3.66
CA TRP A 69 8.68 -6.99 3.33
C TRP A 69 9.46 -5.67 3.31
N PHE A 70 8.81 -4.52 3.16
CA PHE A 70 9.47 -3.21 3.08
C PHE A 70 10.39 -2.93 4.29
N GLY A 71 9.97 -3.35 5.48
CA GLY A 71 10.73 -3.23 6.73
C GLY A 71 11.84 -4.28 6.93
N THR A 72 11.96 -5.28 6.05
CA THR A 72 12.83 -6.45 6.23
C THR A 72 14.12 -6.39 5.42
N ALA A 73 15.08 -7.28 5.72
CA ALA A 73 16.32 -7.41 4.95
C ALA A 73 16.15 -8.23 3.66
N ARG A 74 15.01 -8.90 3.46
CA ARG A 74 14.72 -9.76 2.30
C ARG A 74 14.87 -9.02 0.97
N ARG A 75 15.36 -9.73 -0.05
CA ARG A 75 15.53 -9.25 -1.44
C ARG A 75 15.11 -10.35 -2.42
N GLY A 76 14.87 -9.96 -3.66
CA GLY A 76 14.53 -10.87 -4.75
C GLY A 76 13.42 -10.31 -5.62
N LYS A 77 13.23 -10.91 -6.79
CA LYS A 77 12.26 -10.44 -7.79
C LYS A 77 10.85 -10.30 -7.22
N ASP A 78 10.40 -11.30 -6.46
CA ASP A 78 9.07 -11.31 -5.84
C ASP A 78 8.90 -10.17 -4.82
N VAL A 79 9.98 -9.83 -4.10
CA VAL A 79 9.99 -8.71 -3.14
C VAL A 79 9.90 -7.39 -3.88
N ASP A 80 10.69 -7.23 -4.94
CA ASP A 80 10.70 -6.00 -5.74
C ASP A 80 9.33 -5.79 -6.41
N GLU A 81 8.74 -6.84 -6.97
CA GLU A 81 7.38 -6.84 -7.54
C GLU A 81 6.32 -6.44 -6.50
N ALA A 82 6.36 -7.05 -5.31
CA ALA A 82 5.40 -6.76 -4.26
C ALA A 82 5.56 -5.33 -3.69
N VAL A 83 6.79 -4.86 -3.52
CA VAL A 83 7.08 -3.49 -3.07
C VAL A 83 6.64 -2.47 -4.12
N GLU A 84 6.81 -2.78 -5.40
CA GLU A 84 6.32 -1.90 -6.48
C GLU A 84 4.80 -1.86 -6.51
N ALA A 85 4.11 -3.01 -6.44
CA ALA A 85 2.66 -3.06 -6.35
C ALA A 85 2.12 -2.30 -5.11
N TRP A 86 2.83 -2.35 -3.99
CA TRP A 86 2.50 -1.58 -2.80
C TRP A 86 2.64 -0.07 -3.01
N ARG A 87 3.69 0.37 -3.73
CA ARG A 87 3.88 1.79 -4.09
C ARG A 87 2.85 2.25 -5.09
N GLU A 88 2.60 1.50 -6.16
CA GLU A 88 1.59 1.81 -7.17
C GLU A 88 0.21 2.01 -6.54
N ARG A 89 -0.17 1.16 -5.59
CA ARG A 89 -1.45 1.28 -4.87
C ARG A 89 -1.63 2.63 -4.17
N HIS A 90 -0.54 3.21 -3.67
CA HIS A 90 -0.58 4.46 -2.89
C HIS A 90 -0.11 5.68 -3.69
N GLY A 91 0.56 5.49 -4.83
CA GLY A 91 1.20 6.58 -5.59
C GLY A 91 2.15 7.39 -4.72
N ASP A 92 2.06 8.72 -4.81
CA ASP A 92 2.85 9.66 -4.00
C ASP A 92 2.23 9.97 -2.63
N HIS A 93 1.23 9.20 -2.18
CA HIS A 93 0.62 9.40 -0.86
C HIS A 93 1.45 8.76 0.27
N PHE A 94 2.58 9.38 0.58
CA PHE A 94 3.53 8.89 1.59
C PHE A 94 2.90 8.75 2.98
N ALA A 95 1.97 9.62 3.36
CA ALA A 95 1.24 9.48 4.63
C ALA A 95 0.42 8.18 4.70
N GLN A 96 -0.20 7.77 3.58
CA GLN A 96 -0.97 6.53 3.49
C GLN A 96 -0.04 5.31 3.48
N MET A 97 1.04 5.35 2.69
CA MET A 97 2.07 4.31 2.71
C MET A 97 2.61 4.08 4.12
N TRP A 98 2.99 5.15 4.83
CA TRP A 98 3.45 5.05 6.21
C TRP A 98 2.42 4.34 7.09
N SER A 99 1.15 4.73 7.03
CA SER A 99 0.09 4.13 7.84
C SER A 99 -0.18 2.65 7.54
N SER A 100 0.10 2.20 6.32
CA SER A 100 -0.11 0.81 5.89
C SER A 100 0.94 -0.17 6.43
N LEU A 101 2.07 0.33 6.92
CA LEU A 101 3.09 -0.51 7.53
C LEU A 101 2.63 -1.06 8.90
N PRO A 102 2.97 -2.32 9.24
CA PRO A 102 2.71 -2.87 10.57
C PRO A 102 3.23 -1.94 11.67
N ARG A 103 2.50 -1.85 12.78
CA ARG A 103 2.82 -0.94 13.89
C ARG A 103 4.23 -1.14 14.42
N SER A 104 4.62 -2.40 14.65
CA SER A 104 5.97 -2.78 15.08
C SER A 104 7.09 -2.29 14.15
N VAL A 105 6.84 -2.26 12.83
CA VAL A 105 7.80 -1.72 11.85
C VAL A 105 7.94 -0.21 11.99
N ARG A 106 6.83 0.51 12.23
CA ARG A 106 6.83 1.97 12.39
C ARG A 106 7.53 2.43 13.68
N GLU A 107 7.44 1.64 14.74
CA GLU A 107 8.01 1.97 16.05
C GLU A 107 9.50 1.57 16.17
N ARG A 108 10.03 0.78 15.22
CA ARG A 108 11.42 0.35 15.23
C ARG A 108 12.34 1.41 14.63
N ASP A 109 13.24 1.93 15.46
CA ASP A 109 14.31 2.81 15.01
C ASP A 109 15.41 2.05 14.24
N GLY A 110 16.09 2.76 13.32
CA GLY A 110 17.34 2.31 12.69
C GLY A 110 17.18 1.63 11.32
N ASN A 111 15.96 1.50 10.78
CA ASN A 111 15.77 1.10 9.39
C ASN A 111 15.70 2.33 8.48
N LYS A 112 16.82 2.66 7.85
CA LYS A 112 16.98 3.85 6.98
C LYS A 112 15.88 4.00 5.91
N ARG A 113 15.34 2.90 5.36
CA ARG A 113 14.27 2.95 4.35
C ARG A 113 12.94 3.37 4.97
N VAL A 114 12.61 2.80 6.14
CA VAL A 114 11.42 3.15 6.93
C VAL A 114 11.54 4.59 7.46
N ASP A 115 12.73 4.99 7.93
CA ASP A 115 13.01 6.37 8.38
C ASP A 115 12.86 7.40 7.24
N ALA A 116 13.31 7.05 6.03
CA ALA A 116 13.14 7.89 4.84
C ALA A 116 11.66 8.04 4.46
N LEU A 117 10.89 6.95 4.53
CA LEU A 117 9.45 6.99 4.30
C LEU A 117 8.74 7.84 5.35
N HIS A 118 9.08 7.68 6.64
CA HIS A 118 8.52 8.49 7.72
C HIS A 118 8.75 9.99 7.47
N ARG A 119 9.98 10.37 7.12
CA ARG A 119 10.31 11.78 6.79
C ARG A 119 9.52 12.32 5.61
N ARG A 120 9.28 11.52 4.56
CA ARG A 120 8.43 11.96 3.43
C ARG A 120 6.96 12.04 3.81
N ALA A 121 6.46 11.11 4.63
CA ALA A 121 5.10 11.15 5.15
C ALA A 121 4.82 12.43 5.98
N GLU A 122 5.78 12.86 6.80
CA GLU A 122 5.66 14.11 7.56
C GLU A 122 5.63 15.35 6.67
N GLN A 123 6.41 15.36 5.57
CA GLN A 123 6.41 16.47 4.60
C GLN A 123 5.12 16.52 3.78
N ASP A 124 4.59 15.36 3.38
CA ASP A 124 3.30 15.23 2.71
C ASP A 124 2.17 15.82 3.58
N ARG A 125 2.14 15.47 4.88
CA ARG A 125 1.20 16.02 5.87
C ARG A 125 1.34 17.54 6.06
N ALA A 126 2.57 18.04 6.14
CA ALA A 126 2.84 19.48 6.28
C ALA A 126 2.39 20.27 5.04
N SER A 127 2.59 19.70 3.85
CA SER A 127 2.19 20.30 2.57
C SER A 127 0.67 20.34 2.44
N ALA A 128 -0.02 19.25 2.82
CA ALA A 128 -1.48 19.18 2.83
C ALA A 128 -2.11 20.23 3.78
N THR A 129 -1.47 20.49 4.92
CA THR A 129 -1.95 21.49 5.89
C THR A 129 -1.70 22.93 5.41
N SER A 130 -0.64 23.16 4.63
CA SER A 130 -0.27 24.49 4.12
C SER A 130 -1.06 24.89 2.86
N GLY A 131 -1.53 23.91 2.07
CA GLY A 131 -2.33 24.14 0.86
C GLY A 131 -3.84 24.31 1.10
N GLY A 132 -4.31 24.11 2.33
CA GLY A 132 -5.74 24.17 2.68
C GLY A 132 -6.05 25.25 3.70
N SER A 133 -6.42 26.45 3.24
CA SER A 133 -7.05 27.45 4.10
C SER A 133 -8.30 28.04 3.43
N PRO A 134 -9.52 27.61 3.79
CA PRO A 134 -10.68 28.48 3.68
C PRO A 134 -10.86 29.16 5.04
N ARG A 135 -10.30 30.36 5.18
CA ARG A 135 -10.73 31.29 6.23
C ARG A 135 -12.19 31.68 5.91
N PRO A 136 -13.15 31.60 6.85
CA PRO A 136 -14.41 32.27 6.66
C PRO A 136 -14.24 33.73 7.14
N PRO A 137 -14.59 34.72 6.32
CA PRO A 137 -15.08 35.98 6.86
C PRO A 137 -16.53 36.14 6.44
N GLY A 138 -17.42 36.13 7.43
CA GLY A 138 -18.74 36.70 7.25
C GLY A 138 -18.62 38.22 7.06
N ALA A 139 -19.23 38.75 6.00
CA ALA A 139 -19.86 40.07 5.89
C ALA A 139 -20.36 40.21 4.45
N GLY A 140 -21.64 40.56 4.28
CA GLY A 140 -22.32 40.54 2.99
C GLY A 140 -21.79 41.53 1.96
N GLN A 141 -22.25 41.37 0.72
CA GLN A 141 -22.65 42.44 -0.19
C GLN A 141 -23.31 41.83 -1.44
N THR A 142 -24.56 42.24 -1.65
CA THR A 142 -25.34 42.16 -2.88
C THR A 142 -24.66 42.97 -4.00
N GLY A 143 -24.59 42.43 -5.21
CA GLY A 143 -24.20 43.21 -6.39
C GLY A 143 -24.12 42.36 -7.66
N ALA A 144 -25.02 42.63 -8.60
CA ALA A 144 -25.12 41.99 -9.91
C ALA A 144 -24.01 42.44 -10.88
N GLY A 145 -23.73 41.61 -11.90
CA GLY A 145 -23.33 42.11 -13.23
C GLY A 145 -22.04 41.56 -13.85
N SER A 146 -22.24 40.59 -14.74
CA SER A 146 -21.68 40.45 -16.10
C SER A 146 -20.19 40.20 -16.40
N ALA A 147 -20.03 39.23 -17.31
CA ALA A 147 -19.06 39.11 -18.40
C ALA A 147 -17.59 38.74 -18.12
N GLY A 148 -17.29 37.47 -18.43
CA GLY A 148 -16.26 37.10 -19.41
C GLY A 148 -14.81 37.37 -19.05
N SER A 149 -14.12 36.32 -18.61
CA SER A 149 -12.74 36.05 -19.02
C SER A 149 -12.47 34.57 -18.88
N ALA A 150 -12.23 33.92 -20.02
CA ALA A 150 -11.57 32.63 -20.09
C ALA A 150 -10.19 32.80 -19.45
N SER A 151 -10.05 32.34 -18.21
CA SER A 151 -8.77 32.10 -17.60
C SER A 151 -8.49 30.60 -17.78
N SER A 152 -7.54 30.29 -18.65
CA SER A 152 -6.89 28.99 -18.69
C SER A 152 -6.26 28.74 -17.31
N GLY A 153 -6.97 27.98 -16.49
CA GLY A 153 -6.49 27.51 -15.19
C GLY A 153 -5.64 26.26 -15.39
N ASP A 154 -4.33 26.47 -15.39
CA ASP A 154 -3.34 25.44 -15.06
C ASP A 154 -3.58 24.96 -13.61
N GLY A 155 -3.59 23.64 -13.38
CA GLY A 155 -3.35 23.08 -12.05
C GLY A 155 -4.48 22.33 -11.32
N GLY A 156 -5.49 21.80 -12.00
CA GLY A 156 -6.43 20.83 -11.41
C GLY A 156 -7.18 20.07 -12.49
N LEU A 157 -7.27 18.74 -12.40
CA LEU A 157 -8.08 17.92 -13.31
C LEU A 157 -9.53 18.42 -13.20
N ASP A 158 -9.97 19.20 -14.20
CA ASP A 158 -11.32 19.76 -14.25
C ASP A 158 -12.32 18.60 -14.13
N ALA A 159 -13.37 18.79 -13.33
CA ALA A 159 -14.38 17.75 -13.11
C ALA A 159 -14.97 17.25 -14.45
N ALA A 160 -15.03 18.11 -15.48
CA ALA A 160 -15.43 17.72 -16.82
C ALA A 160 -14.41 16.76 -17.47
N THR A 161 -13.10 16.97 -17.26
CA THR A 161 -12.06 16.05 -17.74
C THR A 161 -12.14 14.69 -17.06
N VAL A 162 -12.38 14.65 -15.74
CA VAL A 162 -12.54 13.39 -15.00
C VAL A 162 -13.78 12.63 -15.48
N ILE A 163 -14.91 13.32 -15.65
CA ILE A 163 -16.15 12.73 -16.16
C ILE A 163 -15.96 12.24 -17.61
N ALA A 164 -15.32 13.03 -18.47
CA ALA A 164 -15.04 12.64 -19.85
C ALA A 164 -14.13 11.40 -19.91
N LEU A 165 -13.10 11.34 -19.07
CA LEU A 165 -12.22 10.18 -18.96
C LEU A 165 -12.97 8.94 -18.45
N ALA A 166 -13.81 9.11 -17.42
CA ALA A 166 -14.61 8.02 -16.86
C ALA A 166 -15.59 7.45 -17.90
N LEU A 167 -16.26 8.31 -18.67
CA LEU A 167 -17.17 7.90 -19.74
C LEU A 167 -16.41 7.23 -20.90
N ALA A 168 -15.23 7.72 -21.26
CA ALA A 168 -14.39 7.10 -22.28
C ALA A 168 -13.96 5.69 -21.88
N VAL A 169 -13.50 5.50 -20.64
CA VAL A 169 -13.11 4.18 -20.10
C VAL A 169 -14.32 3.24 -20.04
N LEU A 170 -15.47 3.72 -19.55
CA LEU A 170 -16.72 2.94 -19.51
C LEU A 170 -17.15 2.51 -20.91
N PHE A 171 -17.09 3.40 -21.89
CA PHE A 171 -17.46 3.10 -23.27
C PHE A 171 -16.56 2.03 -23.87
N VAL A 172 -15.24 2.13 -23.67
CA VAL A 172 -14.29 1.12 -24.12
C VAL A 172 -14.55 -0.23 -23.44
N ALA A 173 -14.80 -0.25 -22.13
CA ALA A 173 -15.14 -1.47 -21.41
C ALA A 173 -16.43 -2.11 -21.94
N CYS A 174 -17.49 -1.34 -22.13
CA CYS A 174 -18.75 -1.82 -22.72
C CYS A 174 -18.56 -2.36 -24.14
N ALA A 175 -17.77 -1.68 -24.98
CA ALA A 175 -17.48 -2.12 -26.34
C ALA A 175 -16.72 -3.45 -26.36
N VAL A 176 -15.72 -3.61 -25.51
CA VAL A 176 -14.95 -4.86 -25.39
C VAL A 176 -15.82 -6.01 -24.88
N ILE A 177 -16.62 -5.78 -23.84
CA ILE A 177 -17.52 -6.81 -23.29
C ILE A 177 -18.56 -7.22 -24.34
N GLY A 178 -19.15 -6.26 -25.05
CA GLY A 178 -20.07 -6.53 -26.16
C GLY A 178 -19.42 -7.34 -27.28
N LEU A 179 -18.20 -6.97 -27.69
CA LEU A 179 -17.44 -7.68 -28.72
C LEU A 179 -17.13 -9.13 -28.30
N VAL A 180 -16.65 -9.34 -27.08
CA VAL A 180 -16.33 -10.68 -26.55
C VAL A 180 -17.59 -11.53 -26.44
N THR A 181 -18.70 -10.95 -25.99
CA THR A 181 -19.99 -11.65 -25.93
C THR A 181 -20.47 -12.04 -27.32
N LEU A 182 -20.35 -11.15 -28.31
CA LEU A 182 -20.75 -11.43 -29.69
C LEU A 182 -19.88 -12.54 -30.33
N LEU A 183 -18.57 -12.51 -30.07
CA LEU A 183 -17.63 -13.54 -30.54
C LEU A 183 -17.91 -14.89 -29.87
N GLY A 184 -18.26 -14.89 -28.58
CA GLY A 184 -18.65 -16.11 -27.85
C GLY A 184 -19.93 -16.75 -28.38
N TRP A 185 -20.85 -15.97 -28.95
CA TRP A 185 -22.03 -16.49 -29.64
C TRP A 185 -21.75 -16.94 -31.09
N LEU A 186 -20.75 -16.33 -31.75
CA LEU A 186 -20.40 -16.63 -33.14
C LEU A 186 -19.50 -17.86 -33.29
N VAL A 187 -18.83 -18.30 -32.22
CA VAL A 187 -18.08 -19.55 -32.16
C VAL A 187 -18.89 -20.58 -31.35
N PRO A 188 -19.87 -21.27 -31.97
CA PRO A 188 -20.44 -22.46 -31.36
C PRO A 188 -19.35 -23.55 -31.33
N GLY A 189 -18.97 -23.96 -30.12
CA GLY A 189 -18.21 -25.20 -29.91
C GLY A 189 -19.06 -26.44 -30.17
#